data_AF-A0A2S0MRB3-F1
#
_entry.id   AF-A0A2S0MRB3-F1
#
_cell.length_a   1.000
_cell.length_b   1.000
_cell.length_c   1.000
_cell.angle_alpha   90.00
_cell.angle_beta   90.00
_cell.angle_gamma   90.00
#
_symmetry.space_group_name_H-M   'P 1'
#
loop_
_entity.id
_entity.type
_entity.pdbx_description
1 polymer ?
#
loop_
_entity_poly.entity_id
_entity_poly.type
_entity_poly.pdbx_seq_one_letter_code
_entity_poly.pdbx_strand_id
1 'polypeptide(L)'
;MMPKSPGDPNGPLVKPTLADDPQFLYIIRYLSKLATDQPHIQVEFSGQLAELVACKEEDEISGMRWMEFRLKTPLDREGAYESAVGICKAIELTFFERRAGINTGVNLSRDDLGESSGWLSPAVYQPIVDHGYQYQMTKHGIAFYQADSSLVRGIVSGGRLTVVDKIEKLSERIVENFEFAKNMSDTCISAIRNFNHGMATGDQIARLALVVASVEHLSDSGGRWSSAQKKFLDKLADFTSQSSDLNEKERNEIAEQLRNLKGYKVRLGFRRLFERLGLQAEIKNWLDAYDQRSGILHGGGLLSKKEMSALVDRLTDLAHSVLSAQVRFEKETLVS
;
A
#
# COMPACT_ATOMS: atom_id res chain seq x y z
N MET A 1 29.88 -7.25 14.80
CA MET A 1 29.01 -6.79 15.90
C MET A 1 27.62 -6.61 15.29
N MET A 2 26.63 -7.45 15.63
CA MET A 2 25.32 -7.38 14.95
C MET A 2 24.71 -5.97 15.11
N PRO A 3 24.19 -5.35 14.03
CA PRO A 3 23.47 -4.09 14.15
C PRO A 3 22.32 -4.28 15.14
N LYS A 4 22.15 -3.35 16.08
CA LYS A 4 21.05 -3.38 17.04
C LYS A 4 19.74 -3.61 16.26
N SER A 5 18.99 -4.65 16.65
CA SER A 5 17.67 -4.98 16.10
C SER A 5 16.85 -3.70 15.91
N PRO A 6 16.19 -3.49 14.75
CA PRO A 6 15.40 -2.29 14.50
C PRO A 6 14.16 -2.29 15.40
N GLY A 7 14.29 -1.66 16.55
CA GLY A 7 13.28 -1.60 17.61
C GLY A 7 12.23 -0.50 17.45
N ASP A 8 12.17 0.18 16.30
CA ASP A 8 11.15 1.20 16.06
C ASP A 8 9.93 0.59 15.32
N PRO A 9 8.77 0.40 15.99
CA PRO A 9 7.55 -0.05 15.33
C PRO A 9 7.01 0.95 14.28
N ASN A 10 7.57 2.16 14.20
CA ASN A 10 7.28 3.19 13.19
C ASN A 10 8.40 3.35 12.15
N GLY A 11 9.44 2.50 12.18
CA GLY A 11 10.51 2.50 11.18
C GLY A 11 10.01 2.12 9.78
N PRO A 12 10.76 2.49 8.72
CA PRO A 12 10.37 2.21 7.33
C PRO A 12 10.23 0.70 7.08
N LEU A 13 9.29 0.32 6.18
CA LEU A 13 9.05 -1.08 5.83
C LEU A 13 10.29 -1.81 5.31
N VAL A 14 11.25 -1.10 4.72
CA VAL A 14 12.49 -1.71 4.25
C VAL A 14 13.66 -0.77 4.54
N LYS A 15 14.77 -1.31 5.05
CA LYS A 15 16.01 -0.55 5.27
C LYS A 15 17.22 -1.34 4.76
N PRO A 16 18.02 -0.79 3.83
CA PRO A 16 19.29 -1.40 3.45
C PRO A 16 20.31 -1.21 4.58
N THR A 17 21.06 -2.27 4.90
CA THR A 17 22.17 -2.20 5.88
C THR A 17 23.41 -2.85 5.25
N LEU A 18 24.52 -2.13 5.20
CA LEU A 18 25.80 -2.72 4.78
C LEU A 18 26.39 -3.44 6.00
N ALA A 19 26.58 -4.76 5.90
CA ALA A 19 27.35 -5.52 6.87
C ALA A 19 28.84 -5.44 6.51
N ASP A 20 29.72 -5.67 7.49
CA ASP A 20 31.19 -5.70 7.31
C ASP A 20 31.69 -6.97 6.57
N ASP A 21 30.78 -7.89 6.20
CA ASP A 21 31.03 -9.15 5.50
C ASP A 21 30.51 -9.04 4.05
N PRO A 22 31.10 -9.67 3.03
CA PRO A 22 30.71 -9.51 1.62
C PRO A 22 29.34 -10.16 1.27
N GLN A 23 28.56 -10.51 2.28
CA GLN A 23 27.16 -10.89 2.17
C GLN A 23 26.29 -9.69 2.56
N PHE A 24 25.52 -9.17 1.61
CA PHE A 24 24.69 -7.98 1.84
C PHE A 24 23.39 -8.35 2.56
N LEU A 25 23.06 -7.56 3.59
CA LEU A 25 21.95 -7.77 4.50
C LEU A 25 20.85 -6.73 4.28
N TYR A 26 19.64 -7.17 3.92
CA TYR A 26 18.50 -6.26 3.74
C TYR A 26 17.42 -6.58 4.76
N ILE A 27 17.00 -5.62 5.56
CA ILE A 27 15.95 -5.85 6.55
C ILE A 27 14.60 -5.44 5.97
N ILE A 28 13.70 -6.41 5.83
CA ILE A 28 12.34 -6.28 5.32
C ILE A 28 11.37 -6.45 6.48
N ARG A 29 10.51 -5.46 6.69
CA ARG A 29 9.34 -5.59 7.54
C ARG A 29 8.22 -6.25 6.77
N TYR A 30 7.79 -7.41 7.24
CA TYR A 30 6.68 -8.14 6.65
C TYR A 30 5.40 -7.87 7.45
N LEU A 31 4.34 -7.49 6.75
CA LEU A 31 3.10 -7.01 7.36
C LEU A 31 2.03 -8.10 7.53
N SER A 32 2.25 -9.30 6.97
CA SER A 32 1.38 -10.46 7.16
C SER A 32 2.12 -11.57 7.90
N LYS A 33 1.40 -12.63 8.32
CA LYS A 33 2.05 -13.83 8.83
C LYS A 33 2.46 -14.72 7.66
N LEU A 34 3.60 -15.38 7.77
CA LEU A 34 4.07 -16.37 6.80
C LEU A 34 3.74 -17.78 7.27
N ALA A 35 3.41 -18.67 6.33
CA ALA A 35 2.95 -20.03 6.60
C ALA A 35 4.13 -21.00 6.70
N THR A 36 5.20 -20.60 7.39
CA THR A 36 6.44 -21.36 7.45
C THR A 36 7.15 -21.16 8.77
N ASP A 37 7.46 -22.28 9.42
CA ASP A 37 8.26 -22.31 10.64
C ASP A 37 9.75 -22.55 10.31
N GLN A 38 10.11 -22.55 9.02
CA GLN A 38 11.52 -22.62 8.64
C GLN A 38 12.24 -21.33 9.07
N PRO A 39 13.44 -21.42 9.67
CA PRO A 39 14.22 -20.25 10.07
C PRO A 39 14.90 -19.55 8.87
N HIS A 40 15.08 -20.29 7.76
CA HIS A 40 15.68 -19.81 6.52
C HIS A 40 14.95 -20.38 5.31
N ILE A 41 14.79 -19.56 4.27
CA ILE A 41 14.18 -19.95 3.00
C ILE A 41 15.06 -19.46 1.87
N GLN A 42 15.50 -20.38 1.03
CA GLN A 42 16.26 -20.06 -0.18
C GLN A 42 15.32 -19.65 -1.31
N VAL A 43 15.67 -18.57 -1.99
CA VAL A 43 14.94 -18.04 -3.14
C VAL A 43 15.93 -17.66 -4.23
N GLU A 44 15.60 -17.97 -5.48
CA GLU A 44 16.37 -17.50 -6.63
C GLU A 44 15.86 -16.11 -7.02
N PHE A 45 16.76 -15.15 -7.11
CA PHE A 45 16.46 -13.75 -7.39
C PHE A 45 17.31 -13.23 -8.56
N SER A 46 16.69 -13.02 -9.72
CA SER A 46 17.38 -12.57 -10.94
C SER A 46 18.62 -13.41 -11.29
N GLY A 47 18.53 -14.73 -11.11
CA GLY A 47 19.64 -15.67 -11.34
C GLY A 47 20.68 -15.72 -10.22
N GLN A 48 20.43 -15.06 -9.09
CA GLN A 48 21.27 -15.08 -7.90
C GLN A 48 20.61 -15.87 -6.78
N LEU A 49 21.40 -16.54 -5.94
CA LEU A 49 20.88 -17.20 -4.75
C LEU A 49 20.68 -16.16 -3.65
N ALA A 50 19.48 -16.11 -3.09
CA ALA A 50 19.13 -15.27 -1.96
C ALA A 50 18.49 -16.10 -0.84
N GLU A 51 18.52 -15.58 0.37
CA GLU A 51 17.90 -16.19 1.55
C GLU A 51 17.01 -15.18 2.28
N LEU A 52 15.80 -15.60 2.59
CA LEU A 52 14.95 -14.97 3.59
C LEU A 52 15.20 -15.63 4.93
N VAL A 53 15.60 -14.87 5.94
CA VAL A 53 15.88 -15.37 7.28
C VAL A 53 15.18 -14.53 8.33
N ALA A 54 14.84 -15.15 9.46
CA ALA A 54 14.44 -14.40 10.65
C ALA A 54 15.60 -13.50 11.11
N CYS A 55 15.29 -12.32 11.68
CA CYS A 55 16.31 -11.41 12.23
C CYS A 55 17.14 -12.02 13.37
N LYS A 56 16.69 -13.15 13.94
CA LYS A 56 17.50 -14.01 14.80
C LYS A 56 17.48 -15.42 14.19
N GLU A 57 18.64 -16.03 14.04
CA GLU A 57 18.79 -17.33 13.35
C GLU A 57 18.04 -18.49 14.00
N GLU A 58 17.68 -18.36 15.29
CA GLU A 58 16.94 -19.38 16.04
C GLU A 58 15.42 -19.16 16.01
N ASP A 59 14.94 -18.02 15.51
CA ASP A 59 13.53 -17.66 15.52
C ASP A 59 12.81 -18.17 14.25
N GLU A 60 11.58 -18.64 14.40
CA GLU A 60 10.72 -19.03 13.28
C GLU A 60 10.22 -17.81 12.50
N ILE A 61 10.28 -17.87 11.17
CA ILE A 61 9.83 -16.79 10.29
C ILE A 61 8.33 -16.47 10.48
N SER A 62 7.49 -17.46 10.78
CA SER A 62 6.04 -17.30 11.04
C SER A 62 5.72 -16.33 12.19
N GLY A 63 6.63 -16.20 13.17
CA GLY A 63 6.51 -15.31 14.32
C GLY A 63 7.09 -13.91 14.11
N MET A 64 7.82 -13.69 13.02
CA MET A 64 8.61 -12.47 12.83
C MET A 64 7.83 -11.35 12.13
N ARG A 65 8.02 -10.11 12.63
CA ARG A 65 7.59 -8.88 11.93
C ARG A 65 8.67 -8.32 11.00
N TRP A 66 9.91 -8.74 11.23
CA TRP A 66 11.08 -8.31 10.49
C TRP A 66 11.84 -9.55 10.04
N MET A 67 12.13 -9.61 8.75
CA MET A 67 12.97 -10.62 8.13
C MET A 67 14.16 -9.95 7.48
N GLU A 68 15.17 -10.74 7.19
CA GLU A 68 16.31 -10.30 6.41
C GLU A 68 16.32 -11.03 5.07
N PHE A 69 16.50 -10.29 3.98
CA PHE A 69 16.83 -10.82 2.67
C PHE A 69 18.33 -10.69 2.49
N ARG A 70 19.01 -11.82 2.31
CA ARG A 70 20.46 -11.93 2.16
C ARG A 70 20.79 -12.37 0.74
N LEU A 71 21.54 -11.58 -0.01
CA LEU A 71 22.10 -12.04 -1.29
C LEU A 71 23.36 -12.86 -1.01
N LYS A 72 23.44 -14.09 -1.54
CA LYS A 72 24.60 -14.98 -1.38
C LYS A 72 25.66 -14.76 -2.44
N THR A 73 25.31 -14.13 -3.55
CA THR A 73 26.26 -13.80 -4.61
C THR A 73 27.07 -12.56 -4.22
N PRO A 74 28.42 -12.60 -4.27
CA PRO A 74 29.25 -11.44 -4.02
C PRO A 74 28.97 -10.36 -5.08
N LEU A 75 28.69 -9.14 -4.61
CA LEU A 75 28.55 -7.95 -5.45
C LEU A 75 29.57 -6.90 -5.00
N ASP A 76 29.96 -6.01 -5.92
CA ASP A 76 30.62 -4.78 -5.50
C ASP A 76 29.64 -3.86 -4.78
N ARG A 77 30.16 -2.78 -4.19
CA ARG A 77 29.35 -1.87 -3.36
C ARG A 77 28.22 -1.20 -4.14
N GLU A 78 28.46 -0.87 -5.41
CA GLU A 78 27.50 -0.17 -6.27
C GLU A 78 26.38 -1.11 -6.71
N GLY A 79 26.72 -2.29 -7.24
CA GLY A 79 25.77 -3.32 -7.63
C GLY A 79 24.94 -3.83 -6.45
N ALA A 80 25.52 -3.92 -5.25
CA ALA A 80 24.79 -4.24 -4.03
C ALA A 80 23.77 -3.17 -3.64
N TYR A 81 24.12 -1.89 -3.82
CA TYR A 81 23.22 -0.77 -3.53
C TYR A 81 22.06 -0.71 -4.53
N GLU A 82 22.34 -0.85 -5.82
CA GLU A 82 21.31 -0.88 -6.87
C GLU A 82 20.35 -2.06 -6.69
N SER A 83 20.89 -3.25 -6.40
CA SER A 83 20.10 -4.44 -6.10
C SER A 83 19.24 -4.23 -4.85
N ALA A 84 19.78 -3.61 -3.81
CA ALA A 84 19.03 -3.27 -2.60
C ALA A 84 17.83 -2.38 -2.90
N VAL A 85 18.07 -1.28 -3.63
CA VAL A 85 17.02 -0.32 -3.98
C VAL A 85 15.96 -1.02 -4.83
N GLY A 86 16.36 -1.79 -5.83
CA GLY A 86 15.44 -2.54 -6.68
C GLY A 86 14.60 -3.56 -5.88
N ILE A 87 15.20 -4.32 -4.97
CA ILE A 87 14.50 -5.26 -4.08
C ILE A 87 13.47 -4.51 -3.22
N CYS A 88 13.87 -3.39 -2.61
CA CYS A 88 12.96 -2.56 -1.81
C CYS A 88 11.76 -2.09 -2.64
N LYS A 89 12.00 -1.61 -3.86
CA LYS A 89 10.95 -1.17 -4.79
C LYS A 89 10.02 -2.34 -5.17
N ALA A 90 10.58 -3.50 -5.46
CA ALA A 90 9.84 -4.70 -5.85
C ALA A 90 8.94 -5.22 -4.72
N ILE A 91 9.42 -5.18 -3.47
CA ILE A 91 8.65 -5.55 -2.28
C ILE A 91 7.46 -4.60 -2.11
N GLU A 92 7.68 -3.28 -2.20
CA GLU A 92 6.62 -2.28 -2.06
C GLU A 92 5.55 -2.46 -3.13
N LEU A 93 5.96 -2.67 -4.38
CA LEU A 93 5.04 -2.95 -5.50
C LEU A 93 4.27 -4.25 -5.27
N THR A 94 4.95 -5.32 -4.86
CA THR A 94 4.32 -6.62 -4.60
C THR A 94 3.27 -6.54 -3.51
N PHE A 95 3.56 -5.82 -2.42
CA PHE A 95 2.57 -5.59 -1.35
C PHE A 95 1.37 -4.77 -1.82
N PHE A 96 1.60 -3.80 -2.69
CA PHE A 96 0.52 -3.01 -3.29
C PHE A 96 -0.35 -3.86 -4.21
N GLU A 97 0.24 -4.59 -5.16
CA GLU A 97 -0.46 -5.47 -6.10
C GLU A 97 -1.27 -6.55 -5.37
N ARG A 98 -0.72 -7.13 -4.30
CA ARG A 98 -1.44 -8.09 -3.48
C ARG A 98 -2.70 -7.49 -2.84
N ARG A 99 -2.62 -6.26 -2.33
CA ARG A 99 -3.78 -5.56 -1.78
C ARG A 99 -4.78 -5.15 -2.86
N ALA A 100 -4.32 -4.98 -4.09
CA ALA A 100 -5.16 -4.74 -5.27
C ALA A 100 -6.00 -5.95 -5.69
N GLY A 101 -5.86 -7.10 -5.01
CA GLY A 101 -6.50 -8.34 -5.42
C GLY A 101 -5.87 -8.93 -6.68
N ILE A 102 -4.68 -8.45 -7.10
CA ILE A 102 -3.86 -9.18 -8.06
C ILE A 102 -3.42 -10.44 -7.33
N ASN A 103 -3.78 -11.59 -7.89
CA ASN A 103 -3.49 -12.90 -7.33
C ASN A 103 -1.96 -13.11 -7.30
N THR A 104 -1.31 -12.72 -6.19
CA THR A 104 0.13 -12.91 -5.95
C THR A 104 0.44 -14.31 -5.41
N GLY A 105 -0.47 -15.26 -5.61
CA GLY A 105 -0.46 -16.58 -4.99
C GLY A 105 -1.85 -16.97 -4.54
N VAL A 106 -2.14 -18.28 -4.60
CA VAL A 106 -3.40 -18.84 -4.08
C VAL A 106 -3.56 -18.34 -2.65
N ASN A 107 -4.52 -17.44 -2.43
CA ASN A 107 -5.09 -17.24 -1.11
C ASN A 107 -5.52 -18.63 -0.67
N LEU A 108 -4.77 -19.26 0.24
CA LEU A 108 -5.34 -20.38 0.96
C LEU A 108 -6.48 -19.76 1.76
N SER A 109 -7.67 -19.82 1.19
CA SER A 109 -8.86 -19.88 1.99
C SER A 109 -8.59 -20.92 3.06
N ARG A 110 -9.11 -20.69 4.27
CA ARG A 110 -8.99 -21.66 5.36
C ARG A 110 -9.52 -23.05 4.98
N ASP A 111 -10.20 -23.16 3.85
CA ASP A 111 -10.52 -24.38 3.09
C ASP A 111 -9.32 -25.34 2.97
N ASP A 112 -8.14 -24.86 2.56
CA ASP A 112 -6.94 -25.71 2.41
C ASP A 112 -6.18 -25.93 3.73
N LEU A 113 -6.45 -25.10 4.74
CA LEU A 113 -6.00 -25.31 6.12
C LEU A 113 -6.87 -26.33 6.86
N GLY A 114 -8.09 -26.61 6.39
CA GLY A 114 -9.01 -27.57 7.00
C GLY A 114 -8.43 -28.99 7.02
N GLU A 115 -7.82 -29.42 5.92
CA GLU A 115 -7.20 -30.74 5.82
C GLU A 115 -5.83 -30.82 6.52
N SER A 116 -5.06 -29.72 6.57
CA SER A 116 -3.67 -29.73 7.02
C SER A 116 -3.43 -29.25 8.46
N SER A 117 -4.33 -28.45 9.06
CA SER A 117 -4.11 -27.80 10.37
C SER A 117 -5.04 -28.26 11.50
N GLY A 118 -5.83 -29.32 11.31
CA GLY A 118 -6.52 -30.03 12.41
C GLY A 118 -7.61 -29.26 13.17
N TRP A 119 -7.93 -28.02 12.79
CA TRP A 119 -8.96 -27.21 13.46
C TRP A 119 -10.40 -27.58 13.06
N LEU A 120 -10.58 -28.24 11.91
CA LEU A 120 -11.77 -29.02 11.55
C LEU A 120 -11.48 -30.50 11.82
N SER A 121 -11.00 -30.83 13.03
CA SER A 121 -10.90 -32.24 13.39
C SER A 121 -12.30 -32.87 13.34
N PRO A 122 -12.42 -34.16 13.00
CA PRO A 122 -13.69 -34.89 13.08
C PRO A 122 -14.42 -34.65 14.40
N ALA A 123 -13.72 -34.41 15.51
CA ALA A 123 -14.35 -34.12 16.80
C ALA A 123 -15.25 -32.86 16.82
N VAL A 124 -15.05 -31.89 15.93
CA VAL A 124 -15.84 -30.64 15.89
C VAL A 124 -17.06 -30.74 14.98
N TYR A 125 -16.94 -31.36 13.81
CA TYR A 125 -18.05 -31.44 12.84
C TYR A 125 -18.82 -32.77 12.88
N GLN A 126 -18.20 -33.88 13.34
CA GLN A 126 -18.86 -35.19 13.42
C GLN A 126 -20.10 -35.16 14.33
N PRO A 127 -20.10 -34.50 15.51
CA PRO A 127 -21.32 -34.37 16.30
C PRO A 127 -22.45 -33.67 15.54
N ILE A 128 -22.15 -32.75 14.63
CA ILE A 128 -23.15 -32.02 13.84
C ILE A 128 -23.68 -32.89 12.70
N VAL A 129 -22.80 -33.66 12.05
CA VAL A 129 -23.16 -34.67 11.04
C VAL A 129 -24.02 -35.78 11.64
N ASP A 130 -23.68 -36.24 12.85
CA ASP A 130 -24.43 -37.26 13.59
C ASP A 130 -25.87 -36.80 13.92
N HIS A 131 -26.13 -35.48 13.92
CA HIS A 131 -27.46 -34.89 14.08
C HIS A 131 -28.18 -34.64 12.75
N GLY A 132 -27.70 -35.20 11.64
CA GLY A 132 -28.38 -35.18 10.34
C GLY A 132 -28.10 -33.95 9.47
N TYR A 133 -27.13 -33.12 9.83
CA TYR A 133 -26.74 -31.95 9.03
C TYR A 133 -25.67 -32.32 8.00
N GLN A 134 -25.83 -31.85 6.76
CA GLN A 134 -24.76 -31.91 5.77
C GLN A 134 -23.86 -30.69 5.92
N TYR A 135 -22.57 -30.94 6.17
CA TYR A 135 -21.55 -29.90 6.14
C TYR A 135 -21.34 -29.44 4.70
N GLN A 136 -21.50 -28.14 4.45
CA GLN A 136 -21.10 -27.51 3.21
C GLN A 136 -19.84 -26.68 3.45
N MET A 137 -18.90 -26.78 2.50
CA MET A 137 -17.59 -26.13 2.54
C MET A 137 -17.68 -24.67 3.01
N THR A 138 -16.70 -24.24 3.79
CA THR A 138 -16.63 -22.87 4.28
C THR A 138 -16.57 -21.87 3.12
N LYS A 139 -17.35 -20.78 3.20
CA LYS A 139 -17.20 -19.63 2.30
C LYS A 139 -16.80 -18.42 3.15
N HIS A 140 -15.63 -17.84 2.90
CA HIS A 140 -15.11 -16.69 3.64
C HIS A 140 -15.01 -16.88 5.18
N GLY A 141 -14.71 -18.11 5.63
CA GLY A 141 -14.60 -18.41 7.08
C GLY A 141 -15.94 -18.63 7.80
N ILE A 142 -17.04 -18.74 7.05
CA ILE A 142 -18.36 -19.10 7.56
C ILE A 142 -18.63 -20.56 7.19
N ALA A 143 -18.85 -21.41 8.19
CA ALA A 143 -19.26 -22.80 7.99
C ALA A 143 -20.78 -22.85 7.80
N PHE A 144 -21.21 -23.51 6.73
CA PHE A 144 -22.62 -23.66 6.39
C PHE A 144 -23.06 -25.10 6.65
N TYR A 145 -24.17 -25.25 7.37
CA TYR A 145 -24.78 -26.55 7.62
C TYR A 145 -26.18 -26.56 7.03
N GLN A 146 -26.50 -27.62 6.31
CA GLN A 146 -27.80 -27.83 5.71
C GLN A 146 -28.53 -28.94 6.47
N ALA A 147 -29.64 -28.60 7.14
CA ALA A 147 -30.48 -29.55 7.87
C ALA A 147 -31.49 -30.26 6.95
N ASP A 148 -31.90 -29.57 5.90
CA ASP A 148 -32.95 -29.89 4.93
C ASP A 148 -32.82 -28.95 3.70
N SER A 149 -33.53 -29.22 2.61
CA SER A 149 -33.37 -28.55 1.29
C SER A 149 -33.57 -27.02 1.27
N SER A 150 -33.89 -26.40 2.40
CA SER A 150 -34.23 -24.97 2.49
C SER A 150 -33.60 -24.21 3.66
N LEU A 151 -32.97 -24.85 4.66
CA LEU A 151 -32.45 -24.16 5.83
C LEU A 151 -30.92 -24.23 5.92
N VAL A 152 -30.27 -23.11 5.62
CA VAL A 152 -28.82 -22.92 5.79
C VAL A 152 -28.58 -22.21 7.12
N ARG A 153 -27.95 -22.89 8.08
CA ARG A 153 -27.49 -22.27 9.33
C ARG A 153 -26.00 -21.96 9.22
N GLY A 154 -25.64 -20.68 9.31
CA GLY A 154 -24.25 -20.24 9.38
C GLY A 154 -23.78 -20.14 10.83
N ILE A 155 -22.71 -20.85 11.19
CA ILE A 155 -22.01 -20.61 12.45
C ILE A 155 -20.91 -19.58 12.16
N VAL A 156 -21.09 -18.35 12.62
CA VAL A 156 -20.02 -17.36 12.70
C VAL A 156 -19.26 -17.63 13.99
N SER A 157 -18.21 -18.45 13.90
CA SER A 157 -17.20 -18.45 14.95
C SER A 157 -16.54 -17.07 14.94
N GLY A 158 -16.54 -16.36 16.06
CA GLY A 158 -15.77 -15.12 16.28
C GLY A 158 -14.25 -15.34 16.25
N GLY A 159 -13.78 -16.21 15.36
CA GLY A 159 -12.38 -16.49 15.11
C GLY A 159 -11.76 -15.38 14.29
N ARG A 160 -10.58 -14.94 14.72
CA ARG A 160 -9.75 -14.00 13.99
C ARG A 160 -9.24 -14.70 12.71
N LEU A 161 -9.85 -14.41 11.57
CA LEU A 161 -9.33 -14.83 10.26
C LEU A 161 -7.90 -14.29 10.11
N THR A 162 -6.93 -15.20 10.06
CA THR A 162 -5.52 -14.85 9.80
C THR A 162 -5.20 -15.37 8.42
N VAL A 163 -5.05 -14.47 7.46
CA VAL A 163 -4.55 -14.79 6.11
C VAL A 163 -3.05 -14.99 6.23
N VAL A 164 -2.57 -16.13 5.75
CA VAL A 164 -1.15 -16.51 5.81
C VAL A 164 -0.63 -16.71 4.41
N ASP A 165 0.54 -16.16 4.09
CA ASP A 165 1.10 -16.23 2.74
C ASP A 165 2.02 -17.43 2.55
N LYS A 166 1.94 -18.03 1.36
CA LYS A 166 2.99 -18.90 0.84
C LYS A 166 4.18 -18.03 0.44
N ILE A 167 5.26 -18.17 1.19
CA ILE A 167 6.48 -17.38 1.00
C ILE A 167 7.06 -17.57 -0.40
N GLU A 168 6.91 -18.74 -1.00
CA GLU A 168 7.35 -19.06 -2.37
C GLU A 168 6.63 -18.20 -3.41
N LYS A 169 5.32 -17.96 -3.23
CA LYS A 169 4.54 -17.12 -4.15
C LYS A 169 4.83 -15.64 -3.99
N LEU A 170 5.09 -15.22 -2.75
CA LEU A 170 5.57 -13.87 -2.49
C LEU A 170 6.93 -13.64 -3.14
N SER A 171 7.88 -14.57 -2.99
CA SER A 171 9.22 -14.43 -3.55
C SER A 171 9.19 -14.47 -5.08
N GLU A 172 8.43 -15.38 -5.70
CA GLU A 172 8.17 -15.37 -7.16
C GLU A 172 7.70 -13.98 -7.63
N ARG A 173 6.71 -13.40 -6.96
CA ARG A 173 6.17 -12.08 -7.35
C ARG A 173 7.18 -10.95 -7.17
N ILE A 174 7.97 -10.98 -6.09
CA ILE A 174 9.04 -10.00 -5.86
C ILE A 174 10.07 -10.06 -7.00
N VAL A 175 10.42 -11.28 -7.46
CA VAL A 175 11.32 -11.48 -8.60
C VAL A 175 10.70 -10.96 -9.89
N GLU A 176 9.45 -11.32 -10.19
CA GLU A 176 8.73 -10.85 -11.38
C GLU A 176 8.65 -9.32 -11.43
N ASN A 177 8.45 -8.68 -10.27
CA ASN A 177 8.33 -7.24 -10.17
C ASN A 177 9.66 -6.50 -10.19
N PHE A 178 10.80 -7.17 -9.97
CA PHE A 178 12.09 -6.49 -9.78
C PHE A 178 12.53 -5.66 -10.98
N GLU A 179 12.51 -6.24 -12.18
CA GLU A 179 12.99 -5.59 -13.40
C GLU A 179 12.18 -4.35 -13.76
N PHE A 180 10.88 -4.36 -13.48
CA PHE A 180 10.02 -3.20 -13.63
C PHE A 180 10.24 -2.21 -12.47
N ALA A 181 10.20 -2.68 -11.23
CA ALA A 181 10.25 -1.85 -10.03
C ALA A 181 11.56 -1.08 -9.91
N LYS A 182 12.72 -1.65 -10.30
CA LYS A 182 14.00 -0.92 -10.26
C LYS A 182 13.98 0.36 -11.10
N ASN A 183 13.24 0.35 -12.22
CA ASN A 183 13.13 1.45 -13.16
C ASN A 183 11.94 2.38 -12.89
N MET A 184 11.07 2.04 -11.93
CA MET A 184 9.96 2.90 -11.52
C MET A 184 10.46 4.21 -10.90
N SER A 185 9.68 5.27 -11.12
CA SER A 185 9.97 6.58 -10.56
C SER A 185 9.95 6.54 -9.03
N ASP A 186 10.89 7.25 -8.39
CA ASP A 186 10.93 7.34 -6.93
C ASP A 186 9.66 7.97 -6.35
N THR A 187 8.99 8.82 -7.13
CA THR A 187 7.69 9.39 -6.78
C THR A 187 6.61 8.31 -6.72
N CYS A 188 6.51 7.42 -7.71
CA CYS A 188 5.53 6.35 -7.69
C CYS A 188 5.78 5.37 -6.54
N ILE A 189 7.04 4.97 -6.33
CA ILE A 189 7.40 4.09 -5.20
C ILE A 189 7.10 4.74 -3.85
N SER A 190 7.41 6.02 -3.68
CA SER A 190 7.13 6.73 -2.43
C SER A 190 5.62 6.85 -2.16
N ALA A 191 4.83 7.04 -3.22
CA ALA A 191 3.38 7.02 -3.13
C ALA A 191 2.85 5.62 -2.72
N ILE A 192 3.33 4.56 -3.37
CA ILE A 192 3.02 3.17 -3.01
C ILE A 192 3.38 2.88 -1.55
N ARG A 193 4.58 3.29 -1.11
CA ARG A 193 5.03 3.11 0.26
C ARG A 193 4.10 3.79 1.28
N ASN A 194 3.70 5.03 1.01
CA ASN A 194 2.74 5.74 1.88
C ASN A 194 1.41 4.99 1.96
N PHE A 195 0.91 4.49 0.83
CA PHE A 195 -0.30 3.67 0.81
C PHE A 195 -0.13 2.38 1.62
N ASN A 196 0.96 1.64 1.42
CA ASN A 196 1.27 0.42 2.17
C ASN A 196 1.37 0.68 3.68
N HIS A 197 2.02 1.77 4.11
CA HIS A 197 2.06 2.18 5.51
C HIS A 197 0.65 2.52 6.04
N GLY A 198 -0.17 3.21 5.25
CA GLY A 198 -1.56 3.51 5.61
C GLY A 198 -2.38 2.23 5.84
N MET A 199 -2.16 1.21 5.03
CA MET A 199 -2.80 -0.09 5.18
C MET A 199 -2.24 -0.93 6.33
N ALA A 200 -0.99 -0.68 6.73
CA ALA A 200 -0.35 -1.35 7.86
C ALA A 200 -0.84 -0.82 9.23
N THR A 201 -1.26 0.45 9.28
CA THR A 201 -1.65 1.07 10.55
C THR A 201 -3.07 0.67 10.96
N GLY A 202 -3.25 0.43 12.27
CA GLY A 202 -4.54 0.23 12.91
C GLY A 202 -5.25 1.55 13.27
N ASP A 203 -4.56 2.68 13.19
CA ASP A 203 -5.11 4.01 13.47
C ASP A 203 -5.75 4.62 12.21
N GLN A 204 -7.03 4.98 12.32
CA GLN A 204 -7.82 5.49 11.18
C GLN A 204 -7.34 6.87 10.71
N ILE A 205 -6.84 7.73 11.60
CA ILE A 205 -6.36 9.07 11.28
C ILE A 205 -5.01 8.97 10.57
N ALA A 206 -4.10 8.13 11.08
CA ALA A 206 -2.84 7.84 10.43
C ALA A 206 -3.06 7.20 9.05
N ARG A 207 -4.01 6.26 8.94
CA ARG A 207 -4.40 5.66 7.65
C ARG A 207 -4.89 6.73 6.68
N LEU A 208 -5.82 7.58 7.12
CA LEU A 208 -6.35 8.69 6.34
C LEU A 208 -5.22 9.59 5.81
N ALA A 209 -4.32 10.02 6.70
CA ALA A 209 -3.22 10.91 6.35
C ALA A 209 -2.27 10.26 5.32
N LEU A 210 -1.89 9.00 5.53
CA LEU A 210 -0.95 8.28 4.67
C LEU A 210 -1.55 7.94 3.29
N VAL A 211 -2.83 7.54 3.25
CA VAL A 211 -3.55 7.29 2.00
C VAL A 211 -3.68 8.57 1.18
N VAL A 212 -4.04 9.70 1.80
CA VAL A 212 -4.09 10.99 1.09
C VAL A 212 -2.70 11.42 0.61
N ALA A 213 -1.69 11.29 1.47
CA ALA A 213 -0.30 11.62 1.12
C ALA A 213 0.21 10.81 -0.07
N SER A 214 -0.26 9.57 -0.26
CA SER A 214 0.11 8.76 -1.43
C SER A 214 -0.29 9.44 -2.75
N VAL A 215 -1.52 9.95 -2.85
CA VAL A 215 -2.03 10.60 -4.06
C VAL A 215 -1.51 12.03 -4.18
N GLU A 216 -1.35 12.75 -3.06
CA GLU A 216 -0.72 14.09 -3.05
C GLU A 216 0.69 14.02 -3.64
N HIS A 217 1.49 13.02 -3.24
CA HIS A 217 2.85 12.86 -3.73
C HIS A 217 2.90 12.63 -5.26
N LEU A 218 1.96 11.85 -5.80
CA LEU A 218 1.82 11.70 -7.26
C LEU A 218 1.40 13.01 -7.93
N SER A 219 0.51 13.78 -7.29
CA SER A 219 -0.02 15.03 -7.84
C SER A 219 1.02 16.14 -7.93
N ASP A 220 1.97 16.16 -6.99
CA ASP A 220 3.05 17.15 -6.94
C ASP A 220 4.02 17.05 -8.12
N SER A 221 4.14 15.85 -8.72
CA SER A 221 4.91 15.63 -9.94
C SER A 221 4.32 16.33 -11.18
N GLY A 222 3.00 16.53 -11.23
CA GLY A 222 2.29 17.21 -12.34
C GLY A 222 1.79 18.63 -12.01
N GLY A 223 1.88 19.05 -10.75
CA GLY A 223 1.14 20.18 -10.19
C GLY A 223 1.84 21.54 -10.18
N ARG A 224 3.05 21.68 -10.73
CA ARG A 224 3.72 22.99 -10.76
C ARG A 224 3.13 23.84 -11.88
N TRP A 225 2.74 25.07 -11.54
CA TRP A 225 2.50 26.10 -12.55
C TRP A 225 3.75 26.26 -13.42
N SER A 226 3.58 26.19 -14.74
CA SER A 226 4.68 26.47 -15.66
C SER A 226 5.18 27.90 -15.47
N SER A 227 6.41 28.19 -15.87
CA SER A 227 6.94 29.57 -15.80
C SER A 227 6.05 30.56 -16.57
N ALA A 228 5.45 30.12 -17.68
CA ALA A 228 4.50 30.92 -18.45
C ALA A 228 3.20 31.18 -17.66
N GLN A 229 2.62 30.14 -17.04
CA GLN A 229 1.41 30.28 -16.22
C GLN A 229 1.64 31.19 -15.00
N LYS A 230 2.80 31.07 -14.34
CA LYS A 230 3.17 31.96 -13.22
C LYS A 230 3.24 33.41 -13.65
N LYS A 231 3.92 33.68 -14.78
CA LYS A 231 4.02 35.04 -15.36
C LYS A 231 2.65 35.58 -15.77
N PHE A 232 1.76 34.73 -16.27
CA PHE A 232 0.40 35.12 -16.63
C PHE A 232 -0.41 35.52 -15.38
N LEU A 233 -0.33 34.75 -14.31
CA LEU A 233 -0.98 35.10 -13.03
C LEU A 233 -0.44 36.42 -12.45
N ASP A 234 0.87 36.67 -12.57
CA ASP A 234 1.45 37.98 -12.18
C ASP A 234 0.85 39.12 -12.99
N LYS A 235 0.80 38.98 -14.32
CA LYS A 235 0.22 39.99 -15.20
C LYS A 235 -1.25 40.28 -14.85
N LEU A 236 -2.03 39.25 -14.54
CA LEU A 236 -3.42 39.42 -14.11
C LEU A 236 -3.54 40.14 -12.77
N ALA A 237 -2.68 39.82 -11.79
CA ALA A 237 -2.65 40.51 -10.51
C ALA A 237 -2.29 41.99 -10.67
N ASP A 238 -1.28 42.28 -11.50
CA ASP A 238 -0.83 43.65 -11.77
C ASP A 238 -1.90 44.44 -12.52
N PHE A 239 -2.54 43.84 -13.53
CA PHE A 239 -3.67 44.45 -14.23
C PHE A 239 -4.83 44.77 -13.27
N THR A 240 -5.19 43.83 -12.40
CA THR A 240 -6.28 44.01 -11.42
C THR A 240 -5.96 45.13 -10.43
N SER A 241 -4.70 45.23 -9.99
CA SER A 241 -4.25 46.30 -9.07
C SER A 241 -4.33 47.71 -9.66
N GLN A 242 -4.46 47.83 -10.98
CA GLN A 242 -4.55 49.10 -11.71
C GLN A 242 -5.96 49.40 -12.25
N SER A 243 -6.93 48.51 -12.07
CA SER A 243 -8.28 48.65 -12.64
C SER A 243 -9.06 49.82 -12.01
N SER A 244 -9.54 50.76 -12.81
CA SER A 244 -10.38 51.87 -12.34
C SER A 244 -11.80 51.45 -11.93
N ASP A 245 -12.23 50.25 -12.32
CA ASP A 245 -13.62 49.80 -12.19
C ASP A 245 -13.95 49.24 -10.81
N LEU A 246 -12.92 48.94 -10.02
CA LEU A 246 -13.01 48.42 -8.66
C LEU A 246 -12.56 49.47 -7.66
N ASN A 247 -13.06 49.41 -6.42
CA ASN A 247 -12.49 50.23 -5.36
C ASN A 247 -11.13 49.67 -4.91
N GLU A 248 -10.36 50.46 -4.15
CA GLU A 248 -9.00 50.10 -3.72
C GLU A 248 -8.94 48.78 -2.95
N LYS A 249 -9.92 48.53 -2.08
CA LYS A 249 -10.00 47.30 -1.28
C LYS A 249 -10.23 46.08 -2.16
N GLU A 250 -11.19 46.16 -3.08
CA GLU A 250 -11.50 45.09 -4.04
C GLU A 250 -10.32 44.79 -4.96
N ARG A 251 -9.64 45.82 -5.48
CA ARG A 251 -8.43 45.65 -6.30
C ARG A 251 -7.35 44.87 -5.56
N ASN A 252 -7.06 45.29 -4.31
CA ASN A 252 -6.02 44.69 -3.51
C ASN A 252 -6.37 43.24 -3.14
N GLU A 253 -7.62 42.99 -2.73
CA GLU A 253 -8.11 41.65 -2.41
C GLU A 253 -8.00 40.70 -3.61
N ILE A 254 -8.51 41.09 -4.78
CA ILE A 254 -8.49 40.22 -5.97
C ILE A 254 -7.03 40.02 -6.47
N ALA A 255 -6.22 41.07 -6.51
CA ALA A 255 -4.81 40.97 -6.91
C ALA A 255 -4.02 40.05 -5.97
N GLU A 256 -4.28 40.11 -4.67
CA GLU A 256 -3.68 39.21 -3.68
C GLU A 256 -4.15 37.76 -3.89
N GLN A 257 -5.45 37.53 -4.11
CA GLN A 257 -5.96 36.18 -4.41
C GLN A 257 -5.34 35.59 -5.69
N LEU A 258 -5.15 36.40 -6.74
CA LEU A 258 -4.48 35.98 -7.98
C LEU A 258 -3.02 35.57 -7.73
N ARG A 259 -2.29 36.28 -6.86
CA ARG A 259 -0.94 35.90 -6.45
C ARG A 259 -0.96 34.62 -5.60
N ASN A 260 -1.94 34.48 -4.72
CA ASN A 260 -2.14 33.32 -3.86
C ASN A 260 -2.60 32.05 -4.61
N LEU A 261 -3.20 32.18 -5.80
CA LEU A 261 -3.52 31.03 -6.68
C LEU A 261 -2.27 30.23 -7.09
N LYS A 262 -1.09 30.84 -7.04
CA LYS A 262 0.19 30.12 -7.20
C LYS A 262 0.43 29.09 -6.09
N GLY A 263 -0.21 29.26 -4.93
CA GLY A 263 -0.22 28.36 -3.78
C GLY A 263 -1.27 27.25 -3.84
N TYR A 264 -2.33 27.40 -4.65
CA TYR A 264 -3.38 26.38 -4.88
C TYR A 264 -2.89 25.23 -5.79
N LYS A 265 -1.84 24.53 -5.34
CA LYS A 265 -1.12 23.52 -6.13
C LYS A 265 -1.80 22.16 -6.11
N VAL A 266 -2.35 21.76 -4.97
CA VAL A 266 -2.77 20.37 -4.72
C VAL A 266 -3.98 19.98 -5.55
N ARG A 267 -5.07 20.77 -5.53
CA ARG A 267 -6.29 20.46 -6.32
C ARG A 267 -6.04 20.49 -7.83
N LEU A 268 -5.20 21.41 -8.31
CA LEU A 268 -4.81 21.45 -9.72
C LEU A 268 -3.93 20.24 -10.09
N GLY A 269 -3.02 19.86 -9.18
CA GLY A 269 -2.23 18.64 -9.27
C GLY A 269 -3.12 17.40 -9.42
N PHE A 270 -4.17 17.27 -8.60
CA PHE A 270 -5.13 16.17 -8.71
C PHE A 270 -5.83 16.16 -10.07
N ARG A 271 -6.33 17.30 -10.54
CA ARG A 271 -7.01 17.37 -11.85
C ARG A 271 -6.10 16.88 -12.98
N ARG A 272 -4.85 17.36 -13.03
CA ARG A 272 -3.87 16.96 -14.04
C ARG A 272 -3.47 15.49 -13.90
N LEU A 273 -3.31 15.01 -12.67
CA LEU A 273 -3.01 13.60 -12.40
C LEU A 273 -4.13 12.70 -12.91
N PHE A 274 -5.39 13.00 -12.55
CA PHE A 274 -6.55 12.20 -12.96
C PHE A 274 -6.77 12.27 -14.47
N GLU A 275 -6.51 13.41 -15.10
CA GLU A 275 -6.55 13.55 -16.55
C GLU A 275 -5.48 12.68 -17.24
N ARG A 276 -4.22 12.76 -16.77
CA ARG A 276 -3.10 11.95 -17.28
C ARG A 276 -3.37 10.45 -17.17
N LEU A 277 -4.05 10.03 -16.11
CA LEU A 277 -4.35 8.62 -15.83
C LEU A 277 -5.69 8.14 -16.41
N GLY A 278 -6.45 9.00 -17.11
CA GLY A 278 -7.76 8.62 -17.67
C GLY A 278 -8.85 8.38 -16.61
N LEU A 279 -8.73 9.00 -15.43
CA LEU A 279 -9.63 8.86 -14.28
C LEU A 279 -10.55 10.09 -14.08
N GLN A 280 -10.86 10.83 -15.12
CA GLN A 280 -11.61 12.10 -15.02
C GLN A 280 -12.97 11.94 -14.33
N ALA A 281 -13.62 10.78 -14.46
CA ALA A 281 -14.89 10.51 -13.79
C ALA A 281 -14.76 10.50 -12.25
N GLU A 282 -13.60 10.11 -11.72
CA GLU A 282 -13.36 9.95 -10.28
C GLU A 282 -12.91 11.24 -9.60
N ILE A 283 -12.57 12.30 -10.35
CA ILE A 283 -12.01 13.52 -9.77
C ILE A 283 -12.97 14.19 -8.79
N LYS A 284 -14.27 14.19 -9.09
CA LYS A 284 -15.29 14.75 -8.20
C LYS A 284 -15.33 13.96 -6.90
N ASN A 285 -15.37 12.63 -7.00
CA ASN A 285 -15.38 11.75 -5.84
C ASN A 285 -14.16 11.94 -4.95
N TRP A 286 -12.99 12.11 -5.57
CA TRP A 286 -11.73 12.38 -4.88
C TRP A 286 -11.76 13.73 -4.15
N LEU A 287 -12.13 14.82 -4.85
CA LEU A 287 -12.16 16.16 -4.27
C LEU A 287 -13.17 16.25 -3.10
N ASP A 288 -14.35 15.65 -3.25
CA ASP A 288 -15.38 15.63 -2.20
C ASP A 288 -14.88 14.91 -0.94
N ALA A 289 -14.15 13.80 -1.09
CA ALA A 289 -13.59 13.05 0.04
C ALA A 289 -12.36 13.76 0.64
N TYR A 290 -11.52 14.37 -0.21
CA TYR A 290 -10.36 15.15 0.21
C TYR A 290 -10.74 16.37 1.05
N ASP A 291 -11.85 17.05 0.70
CA ASP A 291 -12.34 18.21 1.44
C ASP A 291 -12.82 17.84 2.85
N GLN A 292 -13.46 16.69 3.00
CA GLN A 292 -13.84 16.15 4.31
C GLN A 292 -12.62 15.87 5.18
N ARG A 293 -11.53 15.31 4.60
CA ARG A 293 -10.25 15.12 5.30
C ARG A 293 -9.69 16.43 5.82
N SER A 294 -9.78 17.52 5.06
CA SER A 294 -9.24 18.82 5.46
C SER A 294 -9.86 19.31 6.77
N GLY A 295 -11.19 19.22 6.90
CA GLY A 295 -11.89 19.56 8.14
C GLY A 295 -11.44 18.73 9.35
N ILE A 296 -11.16 17.44 9.14
CA ILE A 296 -10.74 16.52 10.20
C ILE A 296 -9.30 16.78 10.64
N LEU A 297 -8.36 16.84 9.68
CA LEU A 297 -6.92 16.94 10.00
C LEU A 297 -6.50 18.35 10.45
N HIS A 298 -7.33 19.38 10.21
CA HIS A 298 -7.13 20.71 10.78
C HIS A 298 -7.94 20.96 12.06
N GLY A 299 -8.56 19.92 12.64
CA GLY A 299 -9.27 20.00 13.93
C GLY A 299 -10.63 20.71 13.88
N GLY A 300 -11.16 20.98 12.69
CA GLY A 300 -12.42 21.71 12.48
C GLY A 300 -13.68 20.83 12.45
N GLY A 301 -13.55 19.51 12.32
CA GLY A 301 -14.69 18.58 12.24
C GLY A 301 -14.48 17.31 13.04
N LEU A 302 -15.45 16.97 13.91
CA LEU A 302 -15.54 15.67 14.57
C LEU A 302 -16.50 14.79 13.78
N LEU A 303 -15.97 13.79 13.08
CA LEU A 303 -16.77 12.72 12.51
C LEU A 303 -17.06 11.66 13.57
N SER A 304 -18.23 11.04 13.49
CA SER A 304 -18.48 9.79 14.22
C SER A 304 -17.54 8.68 13.73
N LYS A 305 -17.34 7.65 14.56
CA LYS A 305 -16.51 6.49 14.19
C LYS A 305 -16.97 5.81 12.88
N LYS A 306 -18.28 5.79 12.63
CA LYS A 306 -18.86 5.22 11.41
C LYS A 306 -18.52 6.07 10.18
N GLU A 307 -18.65 7.38 10.28
CA GLU A 307 -18.32 8.32 9.20
C GLU A 307 -16.82 8.34 8.91
N MET A 308 -15.98 8.28 9.95
CA MET A 308 -14.53 8.15 9.80
C MET A 308 -14.16 6.87 9.04
N SER A 309 -14.74 5.73 9.42
CA SER A 309 -14.50 4.47 8.71
C SER A 309 -14.91 4.56 7.25
N ALA A 310 -16.11 5.06 6.97
CA ALA A 310 -16.61 5.19 5.60
C ALA A 310 -15.74 6.13 4.74
N LEU A 311 -15.28 7.25 5.30
CA LEU A 311 -14.37 8.16 4.62
C LEU A 311 -13.01 7.51 4.32
N VAL A 312 -12.45 6.82 5.30
CA VAL A 312 -11.17 6.10 5.17
C VAL A 312 -11.27 5.02 4.09
N ASP A 313 -12.33 4.21 4.10
CA ASP A 313 -12.53 3.14 3.13
C ASP A 313 -12.68 3.73 1.71
N ARG A 314 -13.52 4.76 1.55
CA ARG A 314 -13.69 5.47 0.28
C ARG A 314 -12.38 6.07 -0.26
N LEU A 315 -11.60 6.74 0.59
CA LEU A 315 -10.31 7.30 0.17
C LEU A 315 -9.28 6.23 -0.16
N THR A 316 -9.32 5.10 0.56
CA THR A 316 -8.46 3.95 0.28
C THR A 316 -8.75 3.39 -1.11
N ASP A 317 -10.03 3.17 -1.45
CA ASP A 317 -10.43 2.64 -2.76
C ASP A 317 -10.06 3.59 -3.92
N LEU A 318 -10.27 4.88 -3.72
CA LEU A 318 -9.90 5.89 -4.71
C LEU A 318 -8.37 6.00 -4.88
N ALA A 319 -7.62 6.06 -3.78
CA ALA A 319 -6.16 6.11 -3.84
C ALA A 319 -5.58 4.84 -4.49
N HIS A 320 -6.15 3.69 -4.17
CA HIS A 320 -5.82 2.43 -4.79
C HIS A 320 -6.02 2.46 -6.31
N SER A 321 -7.15 2.99 -6.78
CA SER A 321 -7.45 3.14 -8.20
C SER A 321 -6.45 4.07 -8.91
N VAL A 322 -6.11 5.20 -8.28
CA VAL A 322 -5.12 6.15 -8.81
C VAL A 322 -3.72 5.52 -8.89
N LEU A 323 -3.29 4.85 -7.82
CA LEU A 323 -1.98 4.17 -7.79
C LEU A 323 -1.90 3.04 -8.83
N SER A 324 -2.97 2.27 -8.99
CA SER A 324 -3.05 1.20 -9.98
C SER A 324 -2.92 1.74 -11.40
N ALA A 325 -3.60 2.85 -11.70
CA ALA A 325 -3.49 3.52 -12.98
C ALA A 325 -2.09 4.12 -13.19
N GLN A 326 -1.47 4.70 -12.17
CA GLN A 326 -0.09 5.21 -12.25
C GLN A 326 0.93 4.09 -12.51
N VAL A 327 0.80 2.94 -11.82
CA VAL A 327 1.66 1.77 -12.06
C VAL A 327 1.53 1.31 -13.50
N ARG A 328 0.29 1.24 -14.04
CA ARG A 328 0.07 0.88 -15.45
C ARG A 328 0.71 1.89 -16.41
N PHE A 329 0.52 3.19 -16.15
CA PHE A 329 1.11 4.25 -16.95
C PHE A 329 2.65 4.16 -17.01
N GLU A 330 3.31 3.86 -15.88
CA GLU A 330 4.77 3.65 -15.87
C GLU A 330 5.18 2.35 -16.58
N LYS A 331 4.42 1.26 -16.44
CA LYS A 331 4.66 0.02 -17.22
C LYS A 331 4.62 0.30 -18.71
N GLU A 332 3.62 1.04 -19.19
CA GLU A 332 3.47 1.39 -20.61
C GLU A 332 4.60 2.30 -21.11
N THR A 333 5.03 3.27 -20.30
CA THR A 333 6.09 4.24 -20.66
C THR A 333 7.49 3.59 -20.71
N LEU A 334 7.75 2.57 -19.89
CA LEU A 334 9.04 1.88 -19.88
C LEU A 334 9.20 0.84 -21.01
N VAL A 335 8.09 0.42 -21.63
CA VAL A 335 8.08 -0.55 -22.73
C VAL A 335 8.14 0.14 -24.11
N SER A 336 7.76 1.43 -24.18
CA SER A 336 7.77 2.26 -25.41
C SER A 336 9.12 2.90 -25.69
#